data_AF-A0A661V445-F1
#
_entry.id   AF-A0A661V445-F1
#
_cell.length_a   1.000
_cell.length_b   1.000
_cell.length_c   1.000
_cell.angle_alpha   90.00
_cell.angle_beta   90.00
_cell.angle_gamma   90.00
#
_symmetry.space_group_name_H-M   'P 1'
#
loop_
_entity.id
_entity.type
_entity.pdbx_description
1 polymer ?
#
loop_
_entity_poly.entity_id
_entity_poly.type
_entity_poly.pdbx_seq_one_letter_code
_entity_poly.pdbx_strand_id
1 'polypeptide(L)'
;MDRLLSEAGVRSLIATYGRPQAVEALRETLDAVRHEVRAGADVPDVEALAARTDVLLQERLAPTLRPVINATGVIVHTNLGRAPLSAAARAAMDAVARGYSTLEYDLEAGGRGHRSLHAEQLLCQLTGAEAALVVNNNAGAVLLALTGLARGRGVVI
;
A
#
# COMPACT_ATOMS: atom_id res chain seq x y z
N MET A 1 10.96 -33.90 4.27
CA MET A 1 10.51 -32.71 3.53
C MET A 1 9.82 -33.11 2.24
N ASP A 2 10.50 -33.82 1.34
CA ASP A 2 9.94 -34.16 0.02
C ASP A 2 8.63 -34.95 0.07
N ARG A 3 8.49 -35.87 1.04
CA ARG A 3 7.24 -36.59 1.30
C ARG A 3 6.07 -35.67 1.70
N LEU A 4 6.33 -34.64 2.51
CA LEU A 4 5.30 -33.67 2.91
C LEU A 4 4.89 -32.76 1.75
N LEU A 5 5.83 -32.47 0.83
CA LEU A 5 5.54 -31.66 -0.35
C LEU A 5 4.61 -32.36 -1.36
N SER A 6 4.50 -33.70 -1.31
CA SER A 6 3.54 -34.46 -2.12
C SER A 6 2.13 -34.52 -1.52
N GLU A 7 1.95 -34.13 -0.26
CA GLU A 7 0.68 -34.21 0.46
C GLU A 7 -0.33 -33.18 -0.08
N ALA A 8 -1.61 -33.57 -0.15
CA ALA A 8 -2.65 -32.76 -0.78
C ALA A 8 -2.77 -31.35 -0.14
N GLY A 9 -2.73 -31.28 1.20
CA GLY A 9 -2.78 -30.01 1.94
C GLY A 9 -1.62 -29.07 1.57
N VAL A 10 -0.38 -29.58 1.57
CA VAL A 10 0.81 -28.79 1.24
C VAL A 10 0.84 -28.39 -0.23
N ARG A 11 0.38 -29.25 -1.14
CA ARG A 11 0.22 -28.91 -2.57
C ARG A 11 -0.76 -27.76 -2.79
N SER A 12 -1.85 -27.72 -2.01
CA SER A 12 -2.80 -26.60 -2.04
C SER A 12 -2.14 -25.28 -1.63
N LEU A 13 -1.30 -25.31 -0.58
CA LEU A 13 -0.54 -24.14 -0.15
C LEU A 13 0.46 -23.66 -1.20
N ILE A 14 1.14 -24.59 -1.88
CA ILE A 14 2.04 -24.26 -2.99
C ILE A 14 1.29 -23.59 -4.15
N ALA A 15 0.10 -24.09 -4.49
CA ALA A 15 -0.73 -23.51 -5.55
C ALA A 15 -1.23 -22.11 -5.19
N THR A 16 -1.50 -21.84 -3.92
CA THR A 16 -2.07 -20.57 -3.44
C THR A 16 -0.99 -19.51 -3.21
N TYR A 17 0.10 -19.86 -2.52
CA TYR A 17 1.11 -18.92 -2.03
C TYR A 17 2.44 -18.98 -2.78
N GLY A 18 2.58 -19.95 -3.70
CA GLY A 18 3.83 -20.22 -4.41
C GLY A 18 4.79 -21.10 -3.61
N ARG A 19 5.58 -21.90 -4.35
CA ARG A 19 6.48 -22.89 -3.75
C ARG A 19 7.49 -22.32 -2.74
N PRO A 20 8.18 -21.18 -3.00
CA PRO A 20 9.18 -20.67 -2.06
C PRO A 20 8.57 -20.37 -0.69
N GLN A 21 7.44 -19.65 -0.66
CA GLN A 21 6.76 -19.25 0.57
C GLN A 21 6.21 -20.46 1.33
N ALA A 22 5.55 -21.39 0.63
CA ALA A 22 5.00 -22.59 1.25
C ALA A 22 6.09 -23.50 1.85
N VAL A 23 7.23 -23.66 1.18
CA VAL A 23 8.36 -24.46 1.68
C VAL A 23 9.00 -23.82 2.91
N GLU A 24 9.18 -22.51 2.91
CA GLU A 24 9.74 -21.76 4.03
C GLU A 24 8.83 -21.83 5.26
N ALA A 25 7.54 -21.51 5.10
CA ALA A 25 6.56 -21.58 6.17
C ALA A 25 6.40 -23.02 6.72
N LEU A 26 6.46 -24.04 5.86
CA LEU A 26 6.38 -25.43 6.30
C LEU A 26 7.62 -25.83 7.12
N ARG A 27 8.82 -25.34 6.76
CA ARG A 27 10.03 -25.58 7.56
C ARG A 27 9.92 -24.95 8.94
N GLU A 28 9.48 -23.70 9.01
CA GLU A 28 9.27 -23.01 10.29
C GLU A 28 8.23 -23.72 11.15
N THR A 29 7.11 -24.13 10.54
CA THR A 29 6.06 -24.88 11.24
C THR A 29 6.59 -26.22 11.77
N LEU A 30 7.40 -26.93 10.97
CA LEU A 30 8.06 -28.17 11.40
C LEU A 30 9.04 -27.93 12.56
N ASP A 31 9.80 -26.84 12.53
CA ASP A 31 10.74 -26.51 13.60
C ASP A 31 10.01 -26.16 14.91
N ALA A 32 8.89 -25.43 14.83
CA ALA A 32 8.01 -25.19 15.98
C ALA A 32 7.43 -26.49 16.56
N VAL A 33 6.87 -27.35 15.70
CA VAL A 33 6.36 -28.68 16.10
C VAL A 33 7.44 -29.52 16.75
N ARG A 34 8.67 -29.54 16.19
CA ARG A 34 9.78 -30.29 16.79
C ARG A 34 10.10 -29.81 18.20
N HIS A 35 10.00 -28.51 18.46
CA HIS A 35 10.21 -27.96 19.80
C HIS A 35 9.10 -28.41 20.76
N GLU A 36 7.84 -28.34 20.33
CA GLU A 36 6.67 -28.77 21.12
C GLU A 36 6.73 -30.25 21.48
N VAL A 37 7.04 -31.11 20.50
CA VAL A 37 7.16 -32.56 20.71
C VAL A 37 8.29 -32.89 21.67
N ARG A 38 9.42 -32.17 21.59
CA ARG A 38 10.53 -32.31 22.58
C ARG A 38 10.12 -31.90 23.99
N ALA A 39 9.16 -30.99 24.11
CA ALA A 39 8.58 -30.57 25.38
C ALA A 39 7.44 -31.50 25.87
N GLY A 40 7.15 -32.58 25.16
CA GLY A 40 6.18 -33.62 25.54
C GLY A 40 4.81 -33.52 24.86
N ALA A 41 4.65 -32.68 23.84
CA ALA A 41 3.44 -32.67 23.02
C ALA A 41 3.38 -33.87 22.06
N ASP A 42 2.17 -34.24 21.66
CA ASP A 42 1.97 -35.26 20.63
C ASP A 42 2.40 -34.76 19.24
N VAL A 43 2.81 -35.70 18.38
CA VAL A 43 3.17 -35.39 16.99
C VAL A 43 1.88 -35.11 16.21
N PRO A 44 1.70 -33.90 15.65
CA PRO A 44 0.53 -33.61 14.83
C PRO A 44 0.56 -34.42 13.54
N ASP A 45 -0.62 -34.75 13.03
CA ASP A 45 -0.73 -35.34 11.71
C ASP A 45 -0.41 -34.32 10.59
N VAL A 46 -0.35 -34.83 9.36
CA VAL A 46 -0.01 -34.01 8.18
C VAL A 46 -1.06 -32.93 7.93
N GLU A 47 -2.32 -33.20 8.22
CA GLU A 47 -3.42 -32.25 8.00
C GLU A 47 -3.31 -31.08 8.98
N ALA A 48 -3.08 -31.35 10.27
CA ALA A 48 -2.82 -30.34 11.29
C ALA A 48 -1.55 -29.53 10.99
N LEU A 49 -0.49 -30.16 10.48
CA LEU A 49 0.72 -29.46 10.05
C LEU A 49 0.44 -28.51 8.88
N ALA A 50 -0.33 -28.96 7.88
CA ALA A 50 -0.73 -28.14 6.74
C ALA A 50 -1.61 -26.96 7.19
N ALA A 51 -2.58 -27.19 8.08
CA ALA A 51 -3.43 -26.14 8.63
C ALA A 51 -2.63 -25.08 9.40
N ARG A 52 -1.69 -25.49 10.26
CA ARG A 52 -0.78 -24.57 10.95
C ARG A 52 0.10 -23.76 9.99
N THR A 53 0.59 -24.42 8.94
CA THR A 53 1.37 -23.75 7.89
C THR A 53 0.53 -22.73 7.13
N ASP A 54 -0.74 -23.03 6.85
CA ASP A 54 -1.67 -22.10 6.20
C ASP A 54 -1.91 -20.86 7.08
N VAL A 55 -2.18 -21.04 8.37
CA VAL A 55 -2.35 -19.90 9.31
C VAL A 55 -1.12 -19.00 9.31
N LEU A 56 0.09 -19.59 9.39
CA LEU A 56 1.33 -18.82 9.33
C LEU A 56 1.48 -18.05 8.02
N LEU A 57 1.10 -18.64 6.88
CA LEU A 57 1.14 -17.99 5.57
C LEU A 57 0.11 -16.87 5.46
N GLN A 58 -1.11 -17.09 5.95
CA GLN A 58 -2.18 -16.08 5.98
C GLN A 58 -1.77 -14.87 6.80
N GLU A 59 -1.17 -15.05 7.97
CA GLU A 59 -0.69 -13.96 8.81
C GLU A 59 0.48 -13.21 8.19
N ARG A 60 1.47 -13.94 7.65
CA ARG A 60 2.67 -13.36 7.03
C ARG A 60 2.36 -12.56 5.78
N LEU A 61 1.43 -13.05 4.97
CA LEU A 61 1.07 -12.46 3.68
C LEU A 61 -0.17 -11.56 3.79
N ALA A 62 -0.72 -11.39 4.99
CA ALA A 62 -1.81 -10.46 5.22
C ALA A 62 -1.39 -9.03 4.81
N PRO A 63 -2.25 -8.28 4.09
CA PRO A 63 -2.01 -6.88 3.83
C PRO A 63 -1.82 -6.10 5.14
N THR A 64 -0.75 -5.30 5.20
CA THR A 64 -0.49 -4.43 6.36
C THR A 64 -1.43 -3.22 6.38
N LEU A 65 -1.94 -2.81 5.21
CA LEU A 65 -2.98 -1.80 5.06
C LEU A 65 -4.32 -2.49 4.82
N ARG A 66 -5.28 -2.26 5.72
CA ARG A 66 -6.61 -2.86 5.67
C ARG A 66 -7.68 -1.79 5.89
N PRO A 67 -8.86 -1.91 5.26
CA PRO A 67 -9.98 -1.02 5.56
C PRO A 67 -10.41 -1.18 7.02
N VAL A 68 -10.86 -0.09 7.63
CA VAL A 68 -11.37 -0.05 9.01
C VAL A 68 -12.69 0.71 9.08
N ILE A 69 -13.49 0.42 10.10
CA ILE A 69 -14.70 1.18 10.43
C ILE A 69 -14.32 2.25 11.45
N ASN A 70 -14.46 3.53 11.06
CA ASN A 70 -14.23 4.64 11.98
C ASN A 70 -15.46 4.88 12.87
N ALA A 71 -15.39 4.42 14.13
CA ALA A 71 -16.42 4.63 15.15
C ALA A 71 -16.07 5.74 16.16
N THR A 72 -15.03 6.53 15.91
CA THR A 72 -14.51 7.54 16.85
C THR A 72 -15.30 8.86 16.83
N GLY A 73 -16.08 9.11 15.77
CA GLY A 73 -16.70 10.42 15.50
C GLY A 73 -15.74 11.48 14.94
N VAL A 74 -14.44 11.19 14.83
CA VAL A 74 -13.44 12.11 14.25
C VAL A 74 -13.45 12.00 12.72
N ILE A 75 -13.85 13.08 12.04
CA ILE A 75 -13.96 13.11 10.56
C ILE A 75 -12.57 13.08 9.91
N VAL A 76 -11.69 14.03 10.24
CA VAL A 76 -10.31 14.09 9.71
C VAL A 76 -9.38 13.34 10.65
N HIS A 77 -9.42 12.01 10.61
CA HIS A 77 -8.64 11.18 11.51
C HIS A 77 -7.23 10.93 10.95
N THR A 78 -6.20 11.57 11.52
CA THR A 78 -4.81 11.49 11.02
C THR A 78 -4.27 10.07 10.97
N ASN A 79 -4.52 9.26 12.00
CA ASN A 79 -4.06 7.86 12.05
C ASN A 79 -4.82 6.92 11.10
N LEU A 80 -6.05 7.25 10.70
CA LEU A 80 -6.88 6.41 9.81
C LEU A 80 -6.87 6.90 8.36
N GLY A 81 -5.94 7.78 7.99
CA GLY A 81 -5.77 8.24 6.61
C GLY A 81 -6.55 9.50 6.22
N ARG A 82 -6.99 10.31 7.19
CA ARG A 82 -7.64 11.61 6.98
C ARG A 82 -8.96 11.47 6.19
N ALA A 83 -9.17 12.31 5.18
CA ALA A 83 -10.41 12.36 4.42
C ALA A 83 -10.49 11.18 3.43
N PRO A 84 -11.53 10.32 3.50
CA PRO A 84 -11.77 9.32 2.48
C PRO A 84 -12.20 9.98 1.16
N LEU A 85 -11.90 9.33 0.04
CA LEU A 85 -12.27 9.82 -1.28
C LEU A 85 -13.71 9.46 -1.64
N SER A 86 -14.40 10.37 -2.33
CA SER A 86 -15.72 10.12 -2.88
C SER A 86 -15.69 9.04 -3.97
N ALA A 87 -16.85 8.43 -4.25
CA ALA A 87 -16.97 7.44 -5.32
C ALA A 87 -16.54 8.00 -6.69
N ALA A 88 -16.92 9.25 -6.99
CA ALA A 88 -16.56 9.92 -8.23
C ALA A 88 -15.03 10.14 -8.35
N ALA A 89 -14.37 10.60 -7.28
CA ALA A 89 -12.92 10.78 -7.28
C ALA A 89 -12.17 9.45 -7.49
N ARG A 90 -12.62 8.38 -6.82
CA ARG A 90 -12.05 7.04 -6.98
C ARG A 90 -12.23 6.51 -8.41
N ALA A 91 -13.39 6.72 -9.01
CA ALA A 91 -13.67 6.30 -10.38
C ALA A 91 -12.77 7.04 -11.40
N ALA A 92 -12.56 8.36 -11.22
CA ALA A 92 -11.65 9.12 -12.07
C ALA A 92 -10.20 8.64 -11.95
N MET A 93 -9.73 8.37 -10.72
CA MET A 93 -8.39 7.81 -10.49
C MET A 93 -8.21 6.44 -11.17
N ASP A 94 -9.18 5.54 -11.00
CA ASP A 94 -9.15 4.20 -11.60
C ASP A 94 -9.16 4.26 -13.14
N ALA A 95 -9.97 5.13 -13.73
CA ALA A 95 -10.03 5.31 -15.18
C ALA A 95 -8.68 5.71 -15.78
N VAL A 96 -7.95 6.63 -15.14
CA VAL A 96 -6.64 7.10 -15.62
C VAL A 96 -5.51 6.09 -15.31
N ALA A 97 -5.59 5.39 -14.17
CA ALA A 97 -4.54 4.47 -13.73
C ALA A 97 -4.46 3.16 -14.55
N ARG A 98 -5.52 2.82 -15.32
CA ARG A 98 -5.59 1.58 -16.11
C ARG A 98 -4.67 1.55 -17.34
N GLY A 99 -4.12 2.69 -17.76
CA GLY A 99 -3.31 2.77 -18.96
C GLY A 99 -2.43 4.01 -19.03
N TYR A 100 -1.93 4.30 -20.23
CA TYR A 100 -1.23 5.55 -20.50
C TYR A 100 -2.18 6.75 -20.44
N SER A 101 -1.63 7.91 -20.08
CA SER A 101 -2.40 9.15 -19.98
C SER A 101 -1.59 10.36 -20.44
N THR A 102 -2.28 11.47 -20.64
CA THR A 102 -1.71 12.78 -20.99
C THR A 102 -1.05 13.48 -19.79
N LEU A 103 -0.51 12.71 -18.85
CA LEU A 103 0.06 13.23 -17.61
C LEU A 103 1.14 14.29 -17.86
N GLU A 104 2.03 14.05 -18.83
CA GLU A 104 3.05 15.00 -19.30
C GLU A 104 3.04 15.12 -20.84
N TYR A 105 1.86 15.03 -21.46
CA TYR A 105 1.73 15.10 -22.91
C TYR A 105 0.66 16.10 -23.31
N ASP A 106 1.03 17.03 -24.18
CA ASP A 106 0.14 18.01 -24.77
C ASP A 106 -0.35 17.48 -26.13
N LEU A 107 -1.68 17.30 -26.24
CA LEU A 107 -2.31 16.78 -27.45
C LEU A 107 -2.34 17.80 -28.58
N GLU A 108 -2.42 19.09 -28.27
CA GLU A 108 -2.48 20.16 -29.27
C GLU A 108 -1.08 20.42 -29.85
N ALA A 109 -0.08 20.52 -28.98
CA ALA A 109 1.31 20.69 -29.40
C ALA A 109 1.95 19.40 -29.93
N GLY A 110 1.34 18.23 -29.66
CA GLY A 110 1.84 16.93 -30.08
C GLY A 110 3.19 16.58 -29.43
N GLY A 111 3.40 16.98 -28.17
CA GLY A 111 4.70 16.88 -27.53
C GLY A 111 4.64 16.85 -26.01
N ARG A 112 5.81 16.99 -25.37
CA ARG A 112 5.91 16.98 -23.91
C ARG A 112 5.20 18.20 -23.31
N GLY A 113 4.32 17.95 -22.36
CA GLY A 113 3.64 18.96 -21.55
C GLY A 113 4.05 18.92 -20.07
N HIS A 114 3.43 19.79 -19.26
CA HIS A 114 3.66 19.88 -17.81
C HIS A 114 2.47 19.33 -17.02
N ARG A 115 2.73 18.38 -16.12
CA ARG A 115 1.68 17.76 -15.28
C ARG A 115 0.96 18.73 -14.35
N SER A 116 1.61 19.84 -13.97
CA SER A 116 1.07 20.82 -13.02
C SER A 116 -0.14 21.57 -13.58
N LEU A 117 -0.20 21.74 -14.91
CA LEU A 117 -1.25 22.50 -15.60
C LEU A 117 -2.65 21.99 -15.27
N HIS A 118 -2.82 20.67 -15.18
CA HIS A 118 -4.11 20.03 -14.91
C HIS A 118 -4.74 20.47 -13.58
N ALA A 119 -3.92 20.71 -12.55
CA ALA A 119 -4.39 21.16 -11.24
C ALA A 119 -4.33 22.69 -11.10
N GLU A 120 -3.32 23.33 -11.70
CA GLU A 120 -3.12 24.78 -11.65
C GLU A 120 -4.35 25.54 -12.15
N GLN A 121 -4.89 25.16 -13.31
CA GLN A 121 -6.06 25.83 -13.89
C GLN A 121 -7.27 25.83 -12.94
N LEU A 122 -7.57 24.66 -12.34
CA LEU A 122 -8.68 24.52 -11.39
C LEU A 122 -8.42 25.34 -10.11
N LEU A 123 -7.19 25.34 -9.61
CA LEU A 123 -6.83 26.08 -8.40
C LEU A 123 -6.91 27.59 -8.62
N CYS A 124 -6.44 28.11 -9.75
CA CYS A 124 -6.56 29.53 -10.09
C CYS A 124 -8.03 29.93 -10.24
N GLN A 125 -8.87 29.09 -10.87
CA GLN A 125 -10.31 29.34 -10.97
C GLN A 125 -11.00 29.39 -9.60
N LEU A 126 -10.63 28.50 -8.68
CA LEU A 126 -11.23 28.43 -7.34
C LEU A 126 -10.77 29.56 -6.41
N THR A 127 -9.51 30.00 -6.54
CA THR A 127 -8.89 30.93 -5.58
C THR A 127 -8.78 32.36 -6.11
N GLY A 128 -8.84 32.56 -7.42
CA GLY A 128 -8.55 33.85 -8.07
C GLY A 128 -7.05 34.21 -8.12
N ALA A 129 -6.16 33.28 -7.76
CA ALA A 129 -4.73 33.50 -7.83
C ALA A 129 -4.22 33.57 -9.28
N GLU A 130 -3.14 34.31 -9.51
CA GLU A 130 -2.50 34.45 -10.82
C GLU A 130 -1.84 33.16 -11.32
N ALA A 131 -1.34 32.34 -10.40
CA ALA A 131 -0.69 31.05 -10.67
C ALA A 131 -0.82 30.12 -9.46
N ALA A 132 -0.69 28.81 -9.67
CA ALA A 132 -0.78 27.81 -8.60
C ALA A 132 0.16 26.61 -8.84
N LEU A 133 0.75 26.10 -7.75
CA LEU A 133 1.62 24.93 -7.79
C LEU A 133 1.19 23.90 -6.74
N VAL A 134 1.07 22.64 -7.17
CA VAL A 134 0.84 21.50 -6.28
C VAL A 134 2.16 20.76 -6.06
N VAL A 135 2.46 20.51 -4.79
CA VAL A 135 3.59 19.69 -4.34
C VAL A 135 3.07 18.53 -3.48
N ASN A 136 3.96 17.60 -3.12
CA ASN A 136 3.61 16.37 -2.41
C ASN A 136 2.71 16.59 -1.18
N ASN A 137 3.03 17.57 -0.33
CA ASN A 137 2.22 17.93 0.83
C ASN A 137 2.54 19.36 1.31
N ASN A 138 1.78 19.85 2.29
CA ASN A 138 1.94 21.20 2.83
C ASN A 138 3.32 21.43 3.49
N ALA A 139 3.91 20.42 4.15
CA ALA A 139 5.24 20.56 4.73
C ALA A 139 6.31 20.82 3.65
N GLY A 140 6.22 20.10 2.52
CA GLY A 140 7.04 20.36 1.34
C GLY A 140 6.77 21.73 0.73
N ALA A 141 5.52 22.19 0.74
CA ALA A 141 5.16 23.53 0.24
C ALA A 141 5.81 24.64 1.07
N VAL A 142 5.74 24.54 2.40
CA VAL A 142 6.38 25.49 3.32
C VAL A 142 7.90 25.52 3.08
N LEU A 143 8.54 24.35 3.04
CA LEU A 143 9.98 24.27 2.77
C LEU A 143 10.35 24.89 1.43
N LEU A 144 9.59 24.59 0.37
CA LEU A 144 9.82 25.12 -0.97
C LEU A 144 9.66 26.65 -0.98
N ALA A 145 8.60 27.17 -0.37
CA ALA A 145 8.35 28.61 -0.29
C ALA A 145 9.48 29.36 0.46
N LEU A 146 9.89 28.87 1.64
CA LEU A 146 10.97 29.47 2.42
C LEU A 146 12.32 29.40 1.68
N THR A 147 12.61 28.26 1.05
CA THR A 147 13.85 28.08 0.28
C THR A 147 13.86 28.93 -0.98
N GLY A 148 12.73 29.11 -1.65
CA GLY A 148 12.61 29.90 -2.87
C GLY A 148 12.65 31.41 -2.60
N LEU A 149 11.98 31.88 -1.55
CA LEU A 149 11.75 33.31 -1.30
C LEU A 149 12.70 33.93 -0.27
N ALA A 150 13.23 33.14 0.67
CA ALA A 150 13.96 33.66 1.83
C ALA A 150 15.28 32.93 2.12
N ARG A 151 15.90 32.31 1.12
CA ARG A 151 17.18 31.59 1.31
C ARG A 151 18.25 32.49 1.92
N GLY A 152 18.77 32.10 3.08
CA GLY A 152 19.80 32.85 3.79
C GLY A 152 19.32 34.19 4.37
N ARG A 153 18.02 34.41 4.47
CA ARG A 153 17.40 35.62 5.03
C ARG A 153 16.46 35.25 6.17
N GLY A 154 16.17 36.21 7.04
CA GLY A 154 15.15 36.05 8.08
C GLY A 154 13.74 36.05 7.50
N VAL A 155 12.82 35.35 8.18
CA VAL A 155 11.38 35.34 7.88
C VAL A 155 10.66 35.73 9.16
N VAL A 156 9.83 36.76 9.09
CA VAL A 156 8.99 37.20 10.22
C VAL A 156 7.75 36.31 10.28
N ILE A 157 7.42 35.79 11.47
CA ILE A 157 6.25 34.94 11.73
C ILE A 157 5.42 35.44 12.91
#